data_AF-A0AAV0UHD3-F1
#
_entry.id   AF-A0AAV0UHD3-F1
#
_cell.length_a   1.000
_cell.length_b   1.000
_cell.length_c   1.000
_cell.angle_alpha   90.00
_cell.angle_beta   90.00
_cell.angle_gamma   90.00
#
_symmetry.space_group_name_H-M   'P 1'
#
loop_
_entity.id
_entity.type
_entity.pdbx_description
1 polymer ?
#
loop_
_entity_poly.entity_id
_entity_poly.type
_entity_poly.pdbx_seq_one_letter_code
_entity_poly.pdbx_strand_id
1 'polypeptide(L)'
;MMHRSLLRSGSVLTTRVAPRPSSGVRHFRKNAPIKYTENKEVTGLAGIVEADNHVLSTKLMHLTNVSLIFAVPLAFVLSPSPLVLPVDLAVGVILPVHAHIGINNVISDYVPKNVRTLARLGWLGATSLMFLGLLRVNLEGPGITEVVKTIWRESPNKEKSEA
;
A
#
# COMPACT_ATOMS: atom_id res chain seq x y z
N MET A 1 -8.47 -7.06 -97.80
CA MET A 1 -7.36 -7.39 -96.88
C MET A 1 -7.98 -7.66 -95.51
N MET A 2 -8.24 -8.92 -95.15
CA MET A 2 -7.37 -9.75 -94.28
C MET A 2 -6.86 -8.94 -93.08
N HIS A 3 -7.21 -9.21 -91.82
CA HIS A 3 -6.92 -10.47 -91.14
C HIS A 3 -7.72 -10.63 -89.82
N ARG A 4 -7.92 -11.90 -89.47
CA ARG A 4 -8.57 -12.47 -88.27
C ARG A 4 -7.89 -12.03 -86.96
N SER A 5 -8.60 -12.11 -85.82
CA SER A 5 -8.28 -13.10 -84.76
C SER A 5 -9.03 -12.89 -83.42
N LEU A 6 -9.92 -13.83 -83.14
CA LEU A 6 -10.09 -14.60 -81.90
C LEU A 6 -10.39 -13.89 -80.57
N LEU A 7 -11.68 -13.99 -80.21
CA LEU A 7 -12.17 -14.43 -78.91
C LEU A 7 -11.14 -15.18 -78.05
N ARG A 8 -10.88 -14.67 -76.84
CA ARG A 8 -10.55 -15.53 -75.69
C ARG A 8 -11.18 -14.96 -74.43
N SER A 9 -12.40 -15.40 -74.16
CA SER A 9 -13.05 -15.30 -72.86
C SER A 9 -12.22 -16.07 -71.84
N GLY A 10 -11.48 -15.35 -70.99
CA GLY A 10 -10.80 -15.90 -69.83
C GLY A 10 -11.70 -15.78 -68.61
N SER A 11 -12.56 -16.78 -68.41
CA SER A 11 -13.24 -16.99 -67.12
C SER A 11 -12.18 -17.34 -66.07
N VAL A 12 -11.72 -16.35 -65.30
CA VAL A 12 -10.93 -16.60 -64.10
C VAL A 12 -11.89 -17.19 -63.06
N LEU A 13 -11.81 -18.50 -62.87
CA LEU A 13 -12.39 -19.19 -61.71
C LEU A 13 -11.68 -18.69 -60.45
N THR A 14 -12.24 -17.65 -59.82
CA THR A 14 -11.91 -17.32 -58.43
C THR A 14 -12.44 -18.45 -57.56
N THR A 15 -11.58 -19.40 -57.21
CA THR A 15 -11.80 -20.29 -56.07
C THR A 15 -11.82 -19.41 -54.82
N ARG A 16 -13.02 -18.98 -54.38
CA ARG A 16 -13.20 -18.43 -53.03
C ARG A 16 -12.97 -19.58 -52.05
N VAL A 17 -11.74 -19.77 -51.62
CA VAL A 17 -11.45 -20.51 -50.39
C VAL A 17 -12.04 -19.67 -49.26
N ALA A 18 -13.20 -20.07 -48.76
CA ALA A 18 -13.73 -19.51 -47.53
C ALA A 18 -12.64 -19.63 -46.45
N PRO A 19 -12.33 -18.56 -45.69
CA PRO A 19 -11.45 -18.72 -44.54
C PRO A 19 -12.15 -19.69 -43.60
N ARG A 20 -11.58 -20.89 -43.42
CA ARG A 20 -11.97 -21.77 -42.33
C ARG A 20 -11.96 -20.90 -41.07
N PRO A 21 -13.01 -20.92 -40.23
CA PRO A 21 -12.89 -20.37 -38.89
C PRO A 21 -11.83 -21.24 -38.21
N SER A 22 -10.59 -20.78 -38.19
CA SER A 22 -9.64 -21.30 -37.24
C SER A 22 -10.27 -20.96 -35.90
N SER A 23 -10.73 -21.97 -35.17
CA SER A 23 -10.88 -21.82 -33.74
C SER A 23 -9.46 -21.60 -33.22
N GLY A 24 -8.99 -20.37 -33.33
CA GLY A 24 -7.79 -19.89 -32.69
C GLY A 24 -8.10 -19.97 -31.21
N VAL A 25 -7.94 -21.16 -30.64
CA VAL A 25 -7.65 -21.31 -29.22
C VAL A 25 -6.55 -20.29 -29.00
N ARG A 26 -6.84 -19.25 -28.21
CA ARG A 26 -5.85 -18.25 -27.85
C ARG A 26 -4.75 -19.01 -27.13
N HIS A 27 -3.73 -19.44 -27.88
CA HIS A 27 -2.57 -20.06 -27.29
C HIS A 27 -2.07 -19.06 -26.26
N PHE A 28 -1.92 -19.52 -25.02
CA PHE A 28 -1.27 -18.75 -23.97
C PHE A 28 0.05 -18.27 -24.55
N ARG A 29 0.12 -16.96 -24.84
CA ARG A 29 1.24 -16.38 -25.56
C ARG A 29 2.43 -16.53 -24.62
N LYS A 30 3.29 -17.53 -24.86
CA LYS A 30 4.60 -17.69 -24.21
C LYS A 30 5.56 -16.59 -24.67
N ASN A 31 5.08 -15.36 -24.77
CA ASN A 31 5.99 -14.24 -24.75
C ASN A 31 6.77 -14.35 -23.44
N ALA A 32 8.06 -13.98 -23.46
CA ALA A 32 8.81 -13.73 -22.24
C ALA A 32 7.85 -13.02 -21.26
N PRO A 33 7.77 -13.46 -19.98
CA PRO A 33 6.85 -12.85 -19.03
C PRO A 33 6.98 -11.36 -19.25
N ILE A 34 5.88 -10.69 -19.56
CA ILE A 34 5.86 -9.23 -19.61
C ILE A 34 6.54 -8.90 -18.29
N LYS A 35 7.79 -8.42 -18.33
CA LYS A 35 8.51 -8.07 -17.11
C LYS A 35 7.51 -7.09 -16.52
N TYR A 36 6.77 -7.49 -15.48
CA TYR A 36 6.09 -6.53 -14.63
C TYR A 36 7.22 -5.57 -14.36
N THR A 37 7.11 -4.39 -14.96
CA THR A 37 8.18 -3.39 -14.97
C THR A 37 8.66 -3.38 -13.55
N GLU A 38 9.86 -3.90 -13.31
CA GLU A 38 10.42 -3.96 -11.98
C GLU A 38 10.37 -2.52 -11.54
N ASN A 39 9.44 -2.18 -10.66
CA ASN A 39 9.25 -0.81 -10.28
C ASN A 39 10.62 -0.42 -9.74
N LYS A 40 11.26 0.54 -10.41
CA LYS A 40 12.62 0.91 -10.06
C LYS A 40 12.57 1.27 -8.58
N GLU A 41 13.28 0.50 -7.77
CA GLU A 41 13.28 0.73 -6.32
C GLU A 41 13.73 2.17 -6.10
N VAL A 42 12.85 2.94 -5.48
CA VAL A 42 13.14 4.33 -5.13
C VAL A 42 13.83 4.32 -3.79
N THR A 43 15.01 4.91 -3.76
CA THR A 43 15.87 4.99 -2.57
C THR A 43 15.97 6.44 -2.09
N GLY A 44 16.57 6.64 -0.92
CA GLY A 44 16.71 7.96 -0.32
C GLY A 44 15.36 8.61 0.02
N LEU A 45 15.26 9.93 -0.14
CA LEU A 45 14.05 10.69 0.18
C LEU A 45 12.84 10.27 -0.68
N ALA A 46 13.07 9.91 -1.94
CA ALA A 46 12.00 9.40 -2.80
C ALA A 46 11.43 8.08 -2.27
N GLY A 47 12.28 7.21 -1.71
CA GLY A 47 11.84 5.95 -1.08
C GLY A 47 11.02 6.15 0.19
N ILE A 48 11.21 7.27 0.90
CA ILE A 48 10.36 7.63 2.04
C ILE A 48 8.98 8.08 1.54
N VAL A 49 8.92 8.92 0.51
CA VAL A 49 7.65 9.38 -0.06
C VAL A 49 6.89 8.23 -0.73
N GLU A 50 7.60 7.35 -1.43
CA GLU A 50 7.06 6.18 -2.12
C GLU A 50 7.29 4.90 -1.32
N ALA A 51 6.81 4.90 -0.07
CA ALA A 51 7.13 3.86 0.91
C ALA A 51 6.63 2.46 0.52
N ASP A 52 5.77 2.29 -0.49
CA ASP A 52 5.29 1.01 -0.99
C ASP A 52 6.18 0.37 -2.06
N ASN A 53 7.24 1.07 -2.51
CA ASN A 53 8.00 0.71 -3.71
C ASN A 53 9.43 0.19 -3.44
N HIS A 54 9.67 -0.41 -2.27
CA HIS A 54 10.99 -0.93 -1.89
C HIS A 54 10.87 -2.23 -1.07
N VAL A 55 11.75 -3.21 -1.30
CA VAL A 55 11.73 -4.50 -0.58
C VAL A 55 11.87 -4.31 0.93
N LEU A 56 12.73 -3.37 1.35
CA LEU A 56 12.89 -2.99 2.76
C LEU A 56 11.57 -2.56 3.39
N SER A 57 10.76 -1.75 2.70
CA SER A 57 9.47 -1.30 3.23
C SER A 57 8.48 -2.45 3.41
N THR A 58 8.50 -3.42 2.51
CA THR A 58 7.69 -4.64 2.66
C THR A 58 8.12 -5.43 3.88
N LYS A 59 9.44 -5.59 4.11
CA LYS A 59 9.96 -6.23 5.32
C LYS A 59 9.60 -5.45 6.59
N LEU A 60 9.70 -4.12 6.57
CA LEU A 60 9.27 -3.27 7.68
C LEU A 60 7.77 -3.38 7.94
N MET A 61 6.93 -3.48 6.91
CA MET A 61 5.50 -3.70 7.07
C MET A 61 5.24 -5.02 7.82
N HIS A 62 5.86 -6.12 7.42
CA HIS A 62 5.71 -7.39 8.14
C HIS A 62 6.25 -7.31 9.58
N LEU A 63 7.40 -6.66 9.78
CA LEU A 63 7.96 -6.47 11.11
C LEU A 63 7.00 -5.66 12.00
N THR A 64 6.48 -4.54 11.52
CA THR A 64 5.55 -3.70 12.28
C THR A 64 4.24 -4.43 12.58
N ASN A 65 3.71 -5.24 11.66
CA ASN A 65 2.55 -6.09 11.92
C ASN A 65 2.78 -7.05 13.10
N VAL A 66 3.88 -7.80 13.05
CA VAL A 66 4.23 -8.76 14.10
C VAL A 66 4.50 -8.03 15.42
N SER A 67 5.24 -6.92 15.38
CA SER A 67 5.52 -6.12 16.57
C SER A 67 4.24 -5.59 17.22
N LEU A 68 3.27 -5.11 16.44
CA LEU A 68 1.99 -4.62 16.98
C LEU A 68 1.16 -5.75 17.61
N ILE A 69 1.18 -6.95 17.03
CA ILE A 69 0.52 -8.13 17.62
C ILE A 69 1.02 -8.41 19.04
N PHE A 70 2.33 -8.26 19.28
CA PHE A 70 2.91 -8.44 20.62
C PHE A 70 2.82 -7.20 21.51
N ALA A 71 2.90 -6.00 20.93
CA ALA A 71 2.87 -4.76 21.68
C ALA A 71 1.50 -4.52 22.36
N VAL A 72 0.40 -4.90 21.72
CA VAL A 72 -0.96 -4.72 22.27
C VAL A 72 -1.19 -5.49 23.59
N PRO A 73 -0.97 -6.81 23.68
CA PRO A 73 -1.13 -7.53 24.95
C PRO A 73 -0.10 -7.08 25.99
N LEU A 74 1.13 -6.76 25.57
CA LEU A 74 2.16 -6.26 26.48
C LEU A 74 1.78 -4.92 27.11
N ALA A 75 1.28 -3.99 26.30
CA ALA A 75 0.72 -2.71 26.72
C ALA A 75 -0.41 -2.92 27.74
N PHE A 76 -1.31 -3.88 27.48
CA PHE A 76 -2.42 -4.16 28.38
C PHE A 76 -1.97 -4.67 29.75
N VAL A 77 -0.94 -5.53 29.80
CA VAL A 77 -0.43 -6.10 31.06
C VAL A 77 0.40 -5.09 31.85
N LEU A 78 1.25 -4.31 31.19
CA LEU A 78 2.20 -3.43 31.88
C LEU A 78 1.58 -2.12 32.38
N SER A 79 0.47 -1.67 31.81
CA SER A 79 -0.21 -0.44 32.24
C SER A 79 -1.18 -0.73 33.41
N PRO A 80 -1.20 0.03 34.53
CA PRO A 80 -0.37 1.18 34.85
C PRO A 80 0.90 0.81 35.59
N SER A 81 2.05 1.00 34.93
CA SER A 81 3.35 0.93 35.58
C SER A 81 4.40 1.71 34.78
N PRO A 82 5.49 2.18 35.42
CA PRO A 82 6.60 2.81 34.71
C PRO A 82 7.28 1.89 33.67
N LEU A 83 7.10 0.57 33.80
CA LEU A 83 7.65 -0.42 32.85
C LEU A 83 6.96 -0.34 31.47
N VAL A 84 5.84 0.36 31.34
CA VAL A 84 5.14 0.54 30.06
C VAL A 84 5.80 1.60 29.18
N LEU A 85 6.63 2.51 29.72
CA LEU A 85 7.25 3.60 28.95
C LEU A 85 8.04 3.13 27.72
N PRO A 86 8.89 2.07 27.77
CA PRO A 86 9.55 1.55 26.57
C PRO A 86 8.56 1.03 25.52
N VAL A 87 7.44 0.44 25.96
CA VAL A 87 6.38 -0.04 25.06
C VAL A 87 5.66 1.14 24.41
N ASP A 88 5.33 2.17 25.18
CA ASP A 88 4.74 3.41 24.68
C ASP A 88 5.62 4.09 23.64
N LEU A 89 6.94 4.21 23.90
CA LEU A 89 7.89 4.77 22.95
C LEU A 89 8.01 3.92 21.67
N ALA A 90 8.06 2.58 21.81
CA ALA A 90 8.11 1.67 20.67
C ALA A 90 6.83 1.78 19.82
N VAL A 91 5.65 1.74 20.44
CA VAL A 91 4.35 1.90 19.77
C VAL A 91 4.24 3.26 19.10
N GLY A 92 4.76 4.31 19.74
CA GLY A 92 4.84 5.67 19.20
C GLY A 92 5.64 5.79 17.90
N VAL A 93 6.58 4.89 17.63
CA VAL A 93 7.34 4.81 16.37
C VAL A 93 6.72 3.82 15.39
N ILE A 94 6.36 2.62 15.89
CA ILE A 94 5.87 1.52 15.06
C ILE A 94 4.55 1.88 14.39
N LEU A 95 3.63 2.54 15.10
CA LEU A 95 2.32 2.93 14.55
C LEU A 95 2.46 3.90 13.36
N PRO A 96 3.18 5.03 13.46
CA PRO A 96 3.42 5.90 12.30
C PRO A 96 4.07 5.16 11.12
N VAL A 97 5.08 4.32 11.36
CA VAL A 97 5.76 3.59 10.26
C VAL A 97 4.78 2.62 9.58
N HIS A 98 4.02 1.84 10.35
CA HIS A 98 3.00 0.93 9.83
C HIS A 98 1.95 1.68 9.00
N ALA A 99 1.39 2.76 9.55
CA ALA A 99 0.41 3.59 8.87
C ALA A 99 0.99 4.25 7.61
N HIS A 100 2.26 4.68 7.66
CA HIS A 100 2.91 5.35 6.54
C HIS A 100 3.00 4.45 5.31
N ILE A 101 3.53 3.24 5.50
CA ILE A 101 3.68 2.25 4.42
C ILE A 101 2.30 1.76 3.99
N GLY A 102 1.40 1.50 4.94
CA GLY A 102 0.07 0.96 4.67
C GLY A 102 -0.79 1.86 3.78
N ILE A 103 -0.86 3.15 4.12
CA ILE A 103 -1.62 4.11 3.32
C ILE A 103 -0.92 4.43 1.99
N ASN A 104 0.41 4.31 1.88
CA ASN A 104 1.07 4.41 0.58
C ASN A 104 0.60 3.31 -0.41
N ASN A 105 0.35 2.09 0.07
CA ASN A 105 -0.28 1.04 -0.75
C ASN A 105 -1.69 1.45 -1.19
N VAL A 106 -2.51 1.99 -0.28
CA VAL A 106 -3.87 2.47 -0.58
C VAL A 106 -3.82 3.61 -1.61
N ILE A 107 -2.89 4.56 -1.46
CA ILE A 107 -2.70 5.66 -2.40
C ILE A 107 -2.34 5.11 -3.79
N SER A 108 -1.50 4.07 -3.87
CA SER A 108 -1.15 3.44 -5.14
C SER A 108 -2.34 2.78 -5.84
N ASP A 109 -3.24 2.18 -5.08
CA ASP A 109 -4.41 1.49 -5.60
C ASP A 109 -5.50 2.45 -6.09
N TYR A 110 -5.73 3.55 -5.36
CA TYR A 110 -6.93 4.38 -5.58
C TYR A 110 -6.66 5.80 -6.07
N VAL A 111 -5.43 6.33 -5.92
CA VAL A 111 -5.13 7.72 -6.31
C VAL A 111 -4.60 7.78 -7.75
N PRO A 112 -5.22 8.59 -8.62
CA PRO A 112 -4.76 8.81 -9.98
C PRO A 112 -3.30 9.31 -10.05
N LYS A 113 -2.54 8.85 -11.05
CA LYS A 113 -1.09 9.10 -11.17
C LYS A 113 -0.71 10.58 -11.17
N ASN A 114 -1.56 11.45 -11.73
CA ASN A 114 -1.31 12.89 -11.84
C ASN A 114 -1.33 13.62 -10.48
N VAL A 115 -2.02 13.09 -9.46
CA VAL A 115 -2.11 13.69 -8.13
C VAL A 115 -1.48 12.83 -7.03
N ARG A 116 -0.96 11.65 -7.39
CA ARG A 116 -0.42 10.66 -6.45
C ARG A 116 0.73 11.20 -5.61
N THR A 117 1.71 11.86 -6.22
CA THR A 117 2.86 12.41 -5.48
C THR A 117 2.41 13.45 -4.45
N LEU A 118 1.45 14.30 -4.80
CA LEU A 118 0.90 15.28 -3.88
C LEU A 118 0.20 14.60 -2.69
N ALA A 119 -0.60 13.55 -2.96
CA ALA A 119 -1.25 12.77 -1.91
C ALA A 119 -0.22 12.10 -0.97
N ARG A 120 0.85 11.52 -1.52
CA ARG A 120 1.93 10.90 -0.73
C ARG A 120 2.68 11.91 0.13
N LEU A 121 2.95 13.10 -0.40
CA LEU A 121 3.58 14.19 0.38
C LEU A 121 2.67 14.69 1.50
N GLY A 122 1.38 14.87 1.22
CA GLY A 122 0.38 15.20 2.25
C GLY A 122 0.31 14.14 3.34
N TRP A 123 0.35 12.87 2.95
CA TRP A 123 0.38 11.76 3.89
C TRP A 123 1.67 11.67 4.71
N LEU A 124 2.83 11.98 4.11
CA LEU A 124 4.10 12.10 4.82
C LEU A 124 4.03 13.21 5.89
N GLY A 125 3.39 14.34 5.56
CA GLY A 125 3.10 15.41 6.52
C GLY A 125 2.22 14.92 7.69
N ALA A 126 1.10 14.25 7.37
CA ALA A 126 0.21 13.69 8.38
C ALA A 126 0.90 12.65 9.28
N THR A 127 1.71 11.78 8.70
CA THR A 127 2.50 10.77 9.43
C THR A 127 3.53 11.44 10.36
N SER A 128 4.19 12.50 9.89
CA SER A 128 5.15 13.27 10.70
C SER A 128 4.46 13.93 11.90
N LEU A 129 3.28 14.53 11.70
CA LEU A 129 2.48 15.09 12.77
C LEU A 129 2.01 14.03 13.76
N MET A 130 1.58 12.87 13.27
CA MET A 130 1.23 11.72 14.11
C MET A 130 2.42 11.30 14.99
N PHE A 131 3.61 11.12 14.40
CA PHE A 131 4.81 10.76 15.14
C PHE A 131 5.14 11.77 16.24
N LEU A 132 5.17 13.08 15.91
CA LEU A 132 5.47 14.12 16.88
C LEU A 132 4.41 14.21 17.98
N GLY A 133 3.13 14.05 17.63
CA GLY A 133 2.03 14.02 18.60
C GLY A 133 2.13 12.85 19.57
N LEU A 134 2.41 11.65 19.05
CA LEU A 134 2.60 10.45 19.89
C LEU A 134 3.86 10.55 20.76
N LEU A 135 4.95 11.09 20.22
CA LEU A 135 6.17 11.35 20.99
C LEU A 135 5.89 12.33 22.14
N ARG A 136 5.16 13.41 21.86
CA ARG A 136 4.77 14.42 22.87
C ARG A 136 3.89 13.82 23.97
N VAL A 137 2.96 12.92 23.63
CA VAL A 137 2.11 12.21 24.60
C VAL A 137 2.93 11.28 25.49
N ASN A 138 3.95 10.63 24.94
CA ASN A 138 4.81 9.71 25.69
C ASN A 138 5.81 10.42 26.61
N LEU A 139 6.34 11.59 26.21
CA LEU A 139 7.39 12.27 26.97
C LEU A 139 6.87 13.23 28.03
N GLU A 140 5.79 13.96 27.73
CA GLU A 140 5.25 14.97 28.66
C GLU A 140 3.75 14.78 28.89
N GLY A 141 3.24 13.57 28.63
CA GLY A 141 1.89 13.13 28.96
C GLY A 141 1.91 11.78 29.69
N PRO A 142 0.73 11.16 29.90
CA PRO A 142 0.61 9.89 30.61
C PRO A 142 1.17 8.67 29.86
N GLY A 143 1.50 8.80 28.56
CA GLY A 143 1.78 7.67 27.68
C GLY A 143 0.56 7.18 26.91
N ILE A 144 0.77 6.66 25.70
CA ILE A 144 -0.31 6.23 24.79
C ILE A 144 -1.18 5.15 25.46
N THR A 145 -0.58 4.18 26.11
CA THR A 145 -1.28 3.05 26.73
C THR A 145 -2.13 3.46 27.93
N GLU A 146 -1.65 4.36 28.79
CA GLU A 146 -2.47 4.94 29.86
C GLU A 146 -3.61 5.79 29.30
N VAL A 147 -3.35 6.63 28.30
CA VAL A 147 -4.40 7.44 27.66
C VAL A 147 -5.51 6.54 27.12
N VAL A 148 -5.17 5.42 26.49
CA VAL A 148 -6.18 4.45 26.06
C VAL A 148 -6.88 3.83 27.27
N LYS A 149 -6.17 3.29 28.26
CA LYS A 149 -6.80 2.60 29.40
C LYS A 149 -7.66 3.50 30.28
N THR A 150 -7.37 4.79 30.36
CA THR A 150 -8.18 5.75 31.13
C THR A 150 -9.59 5.90 30.58
N ILE A 151 -9.82 5.67 29.28
CA ILE A 151 -11.17 5.66 28.68
C ILE A 151 -12.04 4.53 29.28
N TRP A 152 -11.43 3.44 29.78
CA TRP A 152 -12.12 2.30 30.38
C TRP A 152 -12.13 2.33 31.92
N ARG A 153 -11.47 3.30 32.56
CA ARG A 153 -11.51 3.48 34.03
C ARG A 153 -12.63 4.47 34.39
N GLU A 154 -13.19 4.33 35.58
CA GLU A 154 -14.14 5.34 36.07
C GLU A 154 -13.44 6.70 36.21
N SER A 155 -14.19 7.77 35.97
CA SER A 155 -13.66 9.11 36.14
C SER A 155 -13.26 9.33 37.61
N PRO A 156 -12.06 9.83 37.90
CA PRO A 156 -11.64 10.15 39.27
C PRO A 156 -12.51 11.22 39.93
N ASN A 157 -13.38 11.90 39.17
CA ASN A 157 -14.34 12.89 39.69
C ASN A 157 -15.66 12.27 40.17
N LYS A 158 -15.95 11.00 39.86
CA LYS A 158 -17.17 10.31 40.29
C LYS A 158 -17.15 10.05 41.80
N GLU A 159 -16.03 9.53 42.33
CA GLU A 159 -15.85 9.32 43.78
C GLU A 159 -15.98 10.61 44.59
N LYS A 160 -15.53 11.75 44.05
CA LYS A 160 -15.60 13.05 44.74
C LYS A 160 -17.01 13.65 44.83
N SER A 161 -17.95 13.16 44.02
CA SER A 161 -19.35 13.59 44.07
C SER A 161 -20.23 12.73 44.98
N GLU A 162 -19.74 11.56 45.35
CA GLU A 162 -20.45 10.57 46.18
C GLU A 162 -19.97 10.56 47.65
N ALA A 163 -18.94 11.34 47.98
CA ALA A 163 -18.41 11.57 49.33
C ALA A 163 -18.79 12.96 49.86
#